data_AF-A0A349MFI2-F1
#
_entry.id   AF-A0A349MFI2-F1
#
_cell.length_a   1.000
_cell.length_b   1.000
_cell.length_c   1.000
_cell.angle_alpha   90.00
_cell.angle_beta   90.00
_cell.angle_gamma   90.00
#
_symmetry.space_group_name_H-M   'P 1'
#
loop_
_entity.id
_entity.type
_entity.pdbx_description
1 polymer ?
#
loop_
_entity_poly.entity_id
_entity_poly.type
_entity_poly.pdbx_seq_one_letter_code
_entity_poly.pdbx_strand_id
1 'polypeptide(L)' 'MAVPIIQGGMGIRISANGLAAAVANEGGAGIIATVALSLASRYYQKGKDYFRANIKALIEELTLTREKSP' A
#
# COMPACT_ATOMS: atom_id res chain seq x y z
N MET A 1 22.13 18.57 -7.41
CA MET A 1 21.48 18.02 -6.20
C MET A 1 20.21 17.33 -6.67
N ALA A 2 19.97 16.07 -6.29
CA ALA A 2 18.72 15.39 -6.62
C ALA A 2 17.59 15.94 -5.74
N VAL A 3 16.41 16.17 -6.33
CA VAL A 3 15.21 16.58 -5.58
C VAL A 3 14.63 15.33 -4.90
N PRO A 4 14.37 15.35 -3.59
CA PRO A 4 13.72 14.21 -2.94
C PRO A 4 12.29 14.06 -3.46
N ILE A 5 11.98 12.90 -4.05
CA ILE A 5 10.64 12.58 -4.55
C ILE A 5 9.93 11.69 -3.53
N ILE A 6 8.74 12.12 -3.13
CA ILE A 6 7.83 11.36 -2.28
C ILE A 6 6.52 11.19 -3.03
N GLN A 7 6.09 9.95 -3.21
CA GLN A 7 4.81 9.66 -3.85
C GLN A 7 3.65 9.91 -2.86
N GLY A 8 2.66 10.73 -3.25
CA GLY A 8 1.50 11.02 -2.40
C GLY A 8 0.56 9.81 -2.24
N GLY A 9 -0.01 9.61 -1.05
CA GLY A 9 -0.88 8.47 -0.76
C GLY A 9 -2.33 8.61 -1.25
N MET A 10 -2.88 7.55 -1.86
CA MET A 10 -4.25 7.44 -2.34
C MET A 10 -4.88 6.14 -1.82
N GLY A 11 -6.01 6.27 -1.11
CA GLY A 11 -6.71 5.15 -0.45
C GLY A 11 -7.34 4.14 -1.41
N ILE A 12 -8.07 3.17 -0.85
CA ILE A 12 -8.74 2.09 -1.60
C ILE A 12 -7.73 1.33 -2.48
N ARG A 13 -6.52 1.13 -1.95
CA ARG A 13 -5.47 0.31 -2.57
C ARG A 13 -4.93 0.86 -3.91
N ILE A 14 -5.10 2.15 -4.18
CA ILE A 14 -4.44 2.81 -5.33
C ILE A 14 -2.94 2.94 -5.06
N SER A 15 -2.57 3.51 -3.91
CA SER A 15 -1.17 3.52 -3.43
C SER A 15 -0.87 2.23 -2.67
N ALA A 16 -0.77 1.14 -3.40
CA ALA A 16 -0.45 -0.20 -2.91
C ALA A 16 0.99 -0.60 -3.24
N ASN A 17 1.34 -1.86 -2.94
CA ASN A 17 2.68 -2.42 -3.07
C ASN A 17 3.32 -2.21 -4.44
N GLY A 18 2.53 -2.26 -5.52
CA GLY A 18 3.06 -2.06 -6.88
C GLY A 18 3.62 -0.65 -7.08
N LEU A 19 2.84 0.38 -6.74
CA LEU A 19 3.27 1.77 -6.88
C LEU A 19 4.34 2.14 -5.87
N ALA A 20 4.18 1.71 -4.61
CA ALA A 20 5.16 1.99 -3.55
C ALA A 20 6.53 1.38 -3.88
N ALA A 21 6.57 0.11 -4.32
CA ALA A 21 7.80 -0.54 -4.73
C ALA A 21 8.41 0.08 -5.99
N ALA A 22 7.59 0.44 -6.99
CA ALA A 22 8.09 1.10 -8.20
C ALA A 22 8.79 2.43 -7.87
N VAL A 23 8.19 3.26 -7.01
CA VAL A 23 8.79 4.53 -6.58
C VAL A 23 10.09 4.30 -5.81
N ALA A 24 10.11 3.31 -4.90
CA ALA A 24 11.30 2.96 -4.15
C ALA A 24 12.46 2.47 -5.04
N ASN A 25 12.15 1.65 -6.05
CA ASN A 25 13.12 1.15 -7.02
C ASN A 25 13.73 2.26 -7.88
N GLU A 26 13.00 3.35 -8.14
CA GLU A 26 13.50 4.54 -8.82
C GLU A 26 14.26 5.52 -7.89
N GLY A 27 14.50 5.13 -6.63
CA GLY A 27 15.21 5.95 -5.65
C GLY A 27 14.36 7.02 -4.97
N GLY A 28 13.03 6.96 -5.11
CA GLY A 28 12.08 7.80 -4.39
C GLY A 28 11.55 7.15 -3.11
N ALA A 29 10.70 7.87 -2.37
CA ALA A 29 9.97 7.31 -1.24
C ALA A 29 8.54 6.89 -1.65
N GLY A 30 8.31 5.58 -1.71
CA GLY A 30 6.98 4.99 -1.95
C GLY A 30 6.13 4.98 -0.68
N ILE A 31 4.83 5.25 -0.82
CA ILE A 31 3.85 5.30 0.29
C ILE A 31 2.75 4.26 0.05
N ILE A 32 2.46 3.47 1.08
CA ILE A 32 1.26 2.61 1.12
C ILE A 32 0.16 3.36 1.88
N ALA A 33 -0.94 3.70 1.22
CA ALA A 33 -2.05 4.40 1.85
C ALA A 33 -2.96 3.40 2.60
N THR A 34 -3.14 3.61 3.91
CA THR A 34 -3.87 2.66 4.78
C THR A 34 -5.39 2.86 4.77
N VAL A 35 -5.86 3.96 4.19
CA VAL A 35 -7.28 4.31 4.11
C VAL A 35 -8.01 3.29 3.24
N ALA A 36 -8.91 2.53 3.85
CA ALA A 36 -9.83 1.63 3.17
C ALA A 36 -9.19 0.57 2.26
N LEU A 37 -7.98 0.09 2.61
CA LEU A 37 -7.32 -1.04 1.93
C LEU A 37 -8.21 -2.28 1.85
N SER A 38 -9.00 -2.53 2.90
CA SER A 38 -9.92 -3.65 2.97
C SER A 38 -10.88 -3.69 1.78
N LEU A 39 -11.41 -2.55 1.35
CA LEU A 39 -12.47 -2.46 0.34
C LEU A 39 -12.07 -3.01 -1.02
N ALA A 40 -10.77 -2.98 -1.34
CA ALA A 40 -10.19 -3.54 -2.55
C ALA A 40 -9.34 -4.80 -2.25
N SER A 41 -9.66 -5.50 -1.17
CA SER A 41 -8.96 -6.73 -0.75
C SER A 41 -9.89 -7.93 -0.68
N ARG A 42 -9.30 -9.13 -0.82
CA ARG A 42 -9.99 -10.41 -0.58
C ARG A 42 -10.43 -10.62 0.87
N TYR A 43 -9.95 -9.79 1.79
CA TYR A 43 -10.20 -9.96 3.23
C TYR A 43 -11.49 -9.32 3.69
N TYR A 44 -12.09 -8.43 2.91
CA TYR A 44 -13.26 -7.67 3.34
C TYR A 44 -14.55 -8.47 3.15
N GLN A 45 -15.25 -8.68 4.27
CA GLN A 45 -16.59 -9.22 4.30
C GLN A 45 -17.56 -8.07 4.52
N LYS A 46 -18.34 -7.80 3.46
CA LYS A 46 -19.26 -6.66 3.33
C LYS A 46 -19.94 -6.27 4.65
N GLY A 47 -19.48 -5.17 5.25
CA GLY A 47 -20.10 -4.53 6.42
C GLY A 47 -19.81 -5.13 7.80
N LYS A 48 -19.00 -6.18 7.94
CA LYS A 48 -18.81 -6.85 9.26
C LYS A 48 -17.41 -6.82 9.83
N ASP A 49 -16.38 -6.62 9.03
CA ASP A 49 -15.00 -6.84 9.47
C ASP A 49 -14.01 -5.79 8.98
N TYR A 50 -14.49 -4.60 8.59
CA TYR A 50 -13.69 -3.53 7.97
C TYR A 50 -12.29 -3.37 8.57
N PHE A 51 -12.17 -3.16 9.89
CA PHE A 51 -10.87 -2.97 10.55
C PHE A 51 -9.99 -4.21 10.51
N ARG A 52 -10.54 -5.39 10.78
CA ARG A 52 -9.78 -6.65 10.79
C ARG A 52 -9.30 -7.00 9.37
N ALA A 53 -10.16 -6.79 8.37
CA ALA A 53 -9.81 -6.91 6.96
C ALA A 53 -8.74 -5.89 6.54
N ASN A 54 -8.82 -4.65 7.05
CA ASN A 54 -7.87 -3.58 6.71
C ASN A 54 -6.48 -3.88 7.25
N ILE A 55 -6.38 -4.42 8.46
CA ILE A 55 -5.11 -4.87 9.05
C ILE A 55 -4.51 -6.01 8.22
N LYS A 56 -5.31 -7.01 7.82
CA LYS A 56 -4.83 -8.11 6.96
C LYS A 56 -4.34 -7.61 5.61
N ALA A 57 -5.10 -6.71 4.98
CA ALA A 57 -4.72 -6.09 3.73
C ALA A 57 -3.40 -5.29 3.89
N LEU A 58 -3.26 -4.51 4.95
CA LEU A 58 -2.01 -3.78 5.23
C LEU A 58 -0.80 -4.69 5.37
N ILE A 59 -0.94 -5.80 6.11
CA ILE A 59 0.14 -6.78 6.27
C ILE A 59 0.54 -7.37 4.91
N GLU A 60 -0.45 -7.75 4.09
CA GLU A 60 -0.19 -8.23 2.71
C GLU A 60 0.54 -7.19 1.86
N GLU A 61 0.10 -5.93 1.89
CA GLU A 61 0.74 -4.83 1.17
C GLU A 61 2.21 -4.62 1.61
N LEU A 62 2.48 -4.64 2.91
CA LEU A 62 3.84 -4.48 3.44
C LEU A 62 4.74 -5.64 3.03
N THR A 63 4.27 -6.88 3.12
CA THR A 63 5.03 -8.07 2.72
C THR A 63 5.38 -8.03 1.23
N LEU A 64 4.38 -7.83 0.36
CA LEU A 64 4.57 -7.78 -1.08
C LEU A 64 5.49 -6.63 -1.51
N THR A 65 5.44 -5.49 -0.82
CA THR A 65 6.34 -4.35 -1.12
C THR A 65 7.78 -4.71 -0.83
N ARG A 66 8.06 -5.36 0.31
CA ARG A 66 9.41 -5.81 0.70
C ARG A 66 9.97 -6.90 -0.22
N GLU A 67 9.11 -7.68 -0.84
CA GLU A 67 9.54 -8.67 -1.85
C GLU A 67 9.89 -8.03 -3.19
N LYS A 68 9.31 -6.86 -3.51
CA LYS A 68 9.44 -6.19 -4.82
C LYS A 68 10.47 -5.06 -4.85
N SER A 69 10.90 -4.61 -3.68
CA SER A 69 11.81 -3.48 -3.51
C SER A 69 12.85 -3.83 -2.44
N PRO A 70 14.13 -3.43 -2.63
CA PRO A 70 15.20 -3.65 -1.67
C PRO A 70 14.96 -2.96 -0.31
#